data_AF-A0A9P7EG07-F1
#
_entry.id   AF-A0A9P7EG07-F1
#
_cell.length_a   1.000
_cell.length_b   1.000
_cell.length_c   1.000
_cell.angle_alpha   90.00
_cell.angle_beta   90.00
_cell.angle_gamma   90.00
#
_symmetry.space_group_name_H-M   'P 1'
#
loop_
_entity.id
_entity.type
_entity.pdbx_description
1 polymer ?
#
loop_
_entity_poly.entity_id
_entity_poly.type
_entity_poly.pdbx_seq_one_letter_code
_entity_poly.pdbx_strand_id
1 'polypeptide(L)'
;MSGQNNILIDVNGRAVVADFGLSFQISELTGSYPVTGAAQWMAPELMQAFKPSIHSDMYSFGSIMNYVISGELPFAHEPAAPYTIRGNDVSQEHWKFSQRCWEPFNFDDGSSSRPSAEEACGFLRRSLNSDC
;
A
#
# COMPACT_ATOMS: atom_id res chain seq x y z
N MET A 1 1.75 -18.81 -11.24
CA MET A 1 0.99 -17.54 -11.20
C MET A 1 1.97 -16.44 -11.58
N SER A 2 1.78 -15.79 -12.72
CA SER A 2 2.64 -14.67 -13.15
C SER A 2 2.36 -13.49 -12.23
N GLY A 3 3.24 -13.21 -11.28
CA GLY A 3 3.16 -11.98 -10.49
C GLY A 3 3.38 -10.81 -11.45
N GLN A 4 2.34 -10.02 -11.71
CA GLN A 4 2.51 -8.77 -12.43
C GLN A 4 3.24 -7.80 -11.51
N ASN A 5 4.38 -7.28 -11.97
CA ASN A 5 5.11 -6.23 -11.30
C ASN A 5 4.54 -4.90 -11.77
N ASN A 6 3.76 -4.25 -10.91
CA ASN A 6 3.10 -2.98 -11.23
C ASN A 6 3.99 -1.76 -10.92
N ILE A 7 5.24 -2.00 -10.53
CA ILE A 7 6.27 -0.97 -10.34
C ILE A 7 7.44 -1.34 -11.23
N LEU A 8 7.77 -0.45 -12.17
CA LEU A 8 8.93 -0.59 -13.05
C LEU A 8 10.02 0.38 -12.59
N ILE A 9 11.28 -0.05 -12.69
CA ILE A 9 12.44 0.77 -12.36
C ILE A 9 13.24 0.94 -13.66
N ASP A 10 13.49 2.19 -14.07
CA ASP A 10 14.32 2.47 -15.24
C ASP A 10 15.82 2.34 -14.93
N VAL A 11 16.65 2.48 -15.97
CA VAL A 11 18.12 2.39 -15.85
C VAL A 11 18.76 3.48 -14.98
N ASN A 12 18.02 4.55 -14.68
CA ASN A 12 18.45 5.64 -13.81
C ASN A 12 17.92 5.48 -12.37
N GLY A 13 17.26 4.36 -12.06
CA GLY A 13 16.68 4.10 -10.75
C GLY A 13 15.34 4.81 -10.51
N ARG A 14 14.70 5.38 -11.55
CA ARG A 14 13.39 5.99 -11.41
C ARG A 14 12.30 4.92 -11.40
N ALA A 15 11.56 4.86 -10.29
CA ALA A 15 10.37 4.02 -10.18
C ALA A 15 9.14 4.69 -10.83
N VAL A 16 8.35 3.90 -11.56
CA VAL A 16 7.06 4.31 -12.15
C VAL A 16 6.00 3.23 -11.94
N VAL A 17 4.76 3.66 -11.70
CA VAL A 17 3.61 2.75 -11.63
C VAL A 17 3.20 2.36 -13.04
N ALA A 18 2.96 1.07 -13.25
CA ALA A 18 2.53 0.48 -14.51
C ALA A 18 1.30 -0.41 -14.28
N ASP A 19 0.72 -0.88 -15.38
CA ASP A 19 -0.45 -1.75 -15.41
C ASP A 19 -1.69 -1.16 -14.71
N PHE A 20 -2.41 -0.33 -15.47
CA PHE A 20 -3.69 0.27 -15.05
C PHE A 20 -4.89 -0.60 -15.43
N GLY A 21 -4.70 -1.88 -15.79
CA GLY A 21 -5.78 -2.76 -16.25
C GLY A 21 -6.86 -3.05 -15.20
N LEU A 22 -6.54 -2.82 -13.92
CA LEU A 22 -7.46 -2.91 -12.78
C LEU A 22 -7.75 -1.54 -12.14
N SER A 23 -7.35 -0.45 -12.77
CA SER A 23 -7.60 0.90 -12.26
C SER A 23 -9.01 1.37 -12.64
N PHE A 24 -9.61 2.17 -11.77
CA PHE A 24 -10.95 2.71 -11.96
C PHE A 24 -10.94 4.23 -11.81
N GLN A 25 -11.77 4.92 -12.61
CA GLN A 25 -12.10 6.30 -12.31
C GLN A 25 -13.09 6.33 -11.14
N ILE A 26 -12.88 7.19 -10.15
CA ILE A 26 -13.73 7.26 -8.96
C ILE A 26 -15.20 7.48 -9.31
N SER A 27 -15.49 8.26 -10.36
CA SER A 27 -16.83 8.52 -10.88
C SER A 27 -17.53 7.30 -11.49
N GLU A 28 -16.78 6.29 -11.91
CA GLU A 28 -17.30 5.09 -12.56
C GLU A 28 -17.52 3.94 -11.56
N LEU A 29 -17.20 4.16 -10.28
CA LEU A 29 -17.33 3.15 -9.25
C LEU A 29 -18.80 2.93 -8.86
N THR A 30 -19.48 1.98 -9.53
CA THR A 30 -20.80 1.46 -9.16
C THR A 30 -20.81 -0.07 -9.03
N GLY A 31 -21.55 -0.61 -8.05
CA GLY A 31 -21.74 -2.07 -7.88
C GLY A 31 -20.67 -2.80 -7.04
N SER A 32 -20.60 -4.12 -7.18
CA SER A 32 -19.62 -5.00 -6.51
C SER A 32 -18.38 -5.19 -7.39
N TYR A 33 -17.21 -5.27 -6.77
CA TYR A 33 -15.94 -5.42 -7.50
C TYR A 33 -15.38 -6.82 -7.34
N PRO A 34 -14.80 -7.39 -8.41
CA PRO A 34 -14.17 -8.69 -8.32
C PRO A 34 -12.95 -8.61 -7.39
N VAL A 35 -12.82 -9.58 -6.49
CA VAL A 35 -11.63 -9.75 -5.66
C VAL A 35 -10.51 -10.30 -6.54
N THR A 36 -9.82 -9.40 -7.23
CA THR A 36 -8.74 -9.73 -8.17
C THR A 36 -7.50 -8.92 -7.85
N GLY A 37 -6.32 -9.53 -8.01
CA GLY A 37 -5.04 -8.90 -7.72
C GLY A 37 -4.19 -9.75 -6.77
N ALA A 38 -2.99 -9.27 -6.47
CA ALA A 38 -2.08 -9.94 -5.56
C ALA A 38 -2.50 -9.69 -4.10
N ALA A 39 -3.11 -10.71 -3.48
CA ALA A 39 -3.71 -10.64 -2.14
C ALA A 39 -2.78 -10.08 -1.06
N GLN A 40 -1.47 -10.27 -1.21
CA GLN A 40 -0.44 -9.77 -0.28
C GLN A 40 -0.29 -8.23 -0.25
N TRP A 41 -0.89 -7.50 -1.19
CA TRP A 41 -0.90 -6.03 -1.19
C TRP A 41 -2.30 -5.48 -0.95
N MET A 42 -3.31 -6.35 -0.95
CA MET A 42 -4.70 -5.96 -0.97
C MET A 42 -5.18 -5.49 0.40
N ALA A 43 -5.88 -4.36 0.43
CA ALA A 43 -6.50 -3.87 1.65
C ALA A 43 -7.65 -4.80 2.12
N PRO A 44 -7.86 -4.96 3.44
CA PRO A 44 -8.86 -5.90 3.98
C PRO A 44 -10.28 -5.63 3.48
N GLU A 45 -10.63 -4.38 3.21
CA GLU A 45 -11.94 -4.03 2.67
C GLU A 45 -12.16 -4.58 1.25
N LEU A 46 -11.12 -4.63 0.41
CA LEU A 46 -11.24 -5.18 -0.95
C LEU A 46 -11.44 -6.69 -0.94
N MET A 47 -10.92 -7.40 0.07
CA MET A 47 -11.18 -8.83 0.27
C MET A 47 -12.65 -9.12 0.59
N GLN A 48 -13.37 -8.13 1.11
CA GLN A 48 -14.82 -8.17 1.38
C GLN A 48 -15.64 -7.61 0.20
N ALA A 49 -15.04 -7.49 -0.98
CA ALA A 49 -15.64 -6.95 -2.20
C ALA A 49 -16.16 -5.50 -2.06
N PHE A 50 -15.62 -4.73 -1.10
CA PHE A 50 -15.85 -3.28 -1.06
C PHE A 50 -15.18 -2.58 -2.25
N LYS A 51 -15.67 -1.38 -2.55
CA LYS A 51 -15.14 -0.58 -3.66
C LYS A 51 -13.67 -0.18 -3.44
N PRO A 52 -12.81 -0.29 -4.47
CA PRO A 52 -11.51 0.38 -4.48
C PRO A 52 -11.63 1.85 -4.14
N SER A 53 -10.67 2.37 -3.38
CA SER A 53 -10.63 3.76 -2.96
C SER A 53 -9.20 4.23 -2.77
N ILE A 54 -9.04 5.54 -2.57
CA ILE A 54 -7.75 6.11 -2.19
C ILE A 54 -7.23 5.46 -0.89
N HIS A 55 -8.11 5.07 0.04
CA HIS A 55 -7.70 4.40 1.27
C HIS A 55 -7.10 3.00 1.01
N SER A 56 -7.63 2.25 0.04
CA SER A 56 -7.08 0.93 -0.30
C SER A 56 -5.73 1.04 -1.04
N ASP A 57 -5.54 2.09 -1.82
CA ASP A 57 -4.24 2.39 -2.44
C ASP A 57 -3.19 2.72 -1.37
N MET A 58 -3.59 3.49 -0.35
CA MET A 58 -2.69 3.87 0.74
C MET A 58 -2.30 2.69 1.63
N TYR A 59 -3.18 1.69 1.81
CA TYR A 59 -2.81 0.42 2.44
C TYR A 59 -1.70 -0.29 1.66
N SER A 60 -1.91 -0.45 0.35
CA SER A 60 -0.95 -1.08 -0.54
C SER A 60 0.39 -0.35 -0.54
N PHE A 61 0.36 0.98 -0.51
CA PHE A 61 1.54 1.83 -0.41
C PHE A 61 2.35 1.56 0.86
N GLY A 62 1.71 1.45 2.03
CA GLY A 62 2.39 1.10 3.28
C GLY A 62 3.11 -0.24 3.20
N SER A 63 2.48 -1.23 2.57
CA SER A 63 3.06 -2.55 2.31
C SER A 63 4.29 -2.49 1.41
N ILE A 64 4.21 -1.70 0.32
CA ILE A 64 5.32 -1.49 -0.62
C ILE A 64 6.47 -0.76 0.07
N MET A 65 6.20 0.30 0.83
CA MET A 65 7.23 1.04 1.58
C MET A 65 7.99 0.11 2.52
N ASN A 66 7.26 -0.68 3.31
CA ASN A 66 7.88 -1.62 4.23
C ASN A 66 8.73 -2.66 3.48
N TYR A 67 8.19 -3.24 2.39
CA TYR A 67 8.92 -4.20 1.54
C TYR A 67 10.20 -3.62 0.93
N VAL A 68 10.15 -2.39 0.42
CA VAL A 68 11.31 -1.74 -0.19
C VAL A 68 12.43 -1.52 0.83
N ILE A 69 12.09 -1.25 2.09
CA ILE A 69 13.09 -1.00 3.14
C ILE A 69 13.59 -2.31 3.75
N SER A 70 12.72 -3.29 4.01
CA SER A 70 13.09 -4.53 4.68
C SER A 70 13.56 -5.63 3.72
N GLY A 71 13.16 -5.59 2.45
CA GLY A 71 13.30 -6.70 1.51
C GLY A 71 12.38 -7.90 1.78
N GLU A 72 11.50 -7.83 2.80
CA GLU A 72 10.65 -8.92 3.25
C GLU A 72 9.22 -8.78 2.75
N LEU A 73 8.72 -9.80 2.04
CA LEU A 73 7.36 -9.78 1.51
C LEU A 73 6.32 -9.73 2.63
N PRO A 74 5.24 -8.95 2.46
CA PRO A 74 4.07 -9.03 3.33
C PRO A 74 3.54 -10.47 3.41
N PHE A 75 3.10 -10.90 4.59
CA PHE A 75 2.52 -12.23 4.83
C PHE A 75 3.47 -13.43 4.70
N ALA A 76 4.80 -13.25 4.60
CA ALA A 76 5.74 -14.37 4.54
C ALA A 76 5.67 -15.29 5.79
N HIS A 77 5.19 -14.77 6.92
CA HIS A 77 5.19 -15.48 8.21
C HIS A 77 3.82 -15.63 8.88
N GLU A 78 2.84 -14.75 8.63
CA GLU A 78 1.52 -14.82 9.28
C GLU A 78 0.38 -14.18 8.46
N PRO A 79 -0.51 -14.97 7.85
CA PRO A 79 -1.62 -14.49 7.02
C PRO A 79 -2.61 -13.56 7.77
N ALA A 80 -2.74 -13.74 9.08
CA ALA A 80 -3.73 -13.07 9.92
C ALA A 80 -3.25 -11.71 10.46
N ALA A 81 -1.94 -11.43 10.41
CA ALA A 81 -1.35 -10.22 11.00
C ALA A 81 -0.08 -9.77 10.24
N PRO A 82 -0.18 -9.47 8.94
CA PRO A 82 0.95 -9.28 8.01
C PRO A 82 2.04 -8.29 8.44
N TYR A 83 1.74 -7.37 9.35
CA TYR A 83 2.60 -6.24 9.70
C TYR A 83 2.73 -6.01 11.20
N THR A 84 2.75 -7.08 12.00
CA THR A 84 3.01 -7.00 13.44
C THR A 84 4.51 -6.89 13.78
N ILE A 85 5.40 -7.23 12.84
CA ILE A 85 6.84 -7.25 13.05
C ILE A 85 7.50 -6.17 12.19
N ARG A 86 8.23 -5.27 12.86
CA ARG A 86 9.10 -4.29 12.21
C ARG A 86 10.37 -4.99 11.74
N GLY A 87 10.68 -4.92 10.45
CA GLY A 87 11.97 -5.39 9.92
C GLY A 87 13.14 -4.60 10.52
N ASN A 88 14.29 -5.26 10.70
CA ASN A 88 15.46 -4.67 11.38
C ASN A 88 15.93 -3.36 10.73
N ASP A 89 15.86 -3.27 9.40
CA ASP A 89 16.32 -2.12 8.60
C ASP A 89 15.29 -0.99 8.50
N VAL A 90 14.03 -1.25 8.88
CA VAL A 90 12.96 -0.24 8.83
C VAL A 90 13.15 0.72 10.00
N SER A 91 13.32 2.02 9.81
CA SER A 91 13.44 2.95 10.96
C SER A 91 12.12 3.06 11.75
N GLN A 92 12.16 3.53 13.01
CA GLN A 92 10.94 3.72 13.81
C GLN A 92 9.94 4.69 13.17
N GLU A 93 10.43 5.68 12.42
CA GLU A 93 9.60 6.66 11.75
C GLU A 93 8.87 6.05 10.54
N HIS A 94 9.60 5.35 9.68
CA HIS A 94 9.03 4.61 8.54
C HIS A 94 8.07 3.52 8.99
N TRP A 95 8.39 2.84 10.10
CA TRP A 95 7.52 1.84 10.69
C TRP A 95 6.18 2.46 11.14
N LYS A 96 6.22 3.54 11.92
CA LYS A 96 5.00 4.24 12.34
C LYS A 96 4.18 4.77 11.16
N PHE A 97 4.84 5.26 10.12
CA PHE A 97 4.16 5.71 8.91
C PHE A 97 3.44 4.54 8.20
N SER A 98 4.12 3.40 8.08
CA SER A 98 3.54 2.18 7.51
C SER A 98 2.36 1.68 8.33
N GLN A 99 2.46 1.69 9.67
CA GLN A 99 1.34 1.37 10.57
C GLN A 99 0.13 2.27 10.36
N ARG A 100 0.33 3.58 10.17
CA ARG A 100 -0.76 4.50 9.83
C ARG A 100 -1.43 4.16 8.50
N CYS A 101 -0.69 3.66 7.53
CA CYS A 101 -1.23 3.19 6.25
C CYS A 101 -2.12 1.95 6.40
N TRP A 102 -1.97 1.20 7.49
CA TRP A 102 -2.76 0.00 7.79
C TRP A 102 -3.83 0.21 8.85
N GLU A 103 -4.13 1.48 9.21
CA GLU A 103 -5.25 1.80 10.10
C GLU A 103 -6.57 1.22 9.56
N PRO A 104 -7.51 0.86 10.43
CA PRO A 104 -8.78 0.29 10.02
C PRO A 104 -9.54 1.16 9.01
N PHE A 105 -10.27 0.48 8.13
CA PHE A 105 -11.27 1.09 7.26
C PHE A 105 -12.63 0.92 7.92
N ASN A 106 -13.40 2.01 8.01
CA ASN A 106 -14.75 1.97 8.54
C ASN A 106 -15.72 1.55 7.42
N PHE A 107 -16.33 0.38 7.57
CA PHE A 107 -17.26 -0.18 6.58
C PHE A 107 -18.61 0.55 6.54
N ASP A 108 -18.97 1.26 7.61
CA ASP A 108 -20.27 1.94 7.70
C ASP A 108 -20.31 3.23 6.88
N ASP A 109 -19.24 4.03 6.92
CA ASP A 109 -19.15 5.35 6.29
C ASP A 109 -18.02 5.47 5.25
N GLY A 110 -17.20 4.44 5.08
CA GLY A 110 -16.07 4.41 4.16
C GLY A 110 -14.88 5.28 4.58
N SER A 111 -14.84 5.77 5.82
CA SER A 111 -13.76 6.59 6.34
C SER A 111 -12.56 5.78 6.81
N SER A 112 -11.39 6.42 6.86
CA SER A 112 -10.18 5.85 7.45
C SER A 112 -9.19 6.94 7.87
N SER A 113 -8.40 6.66 8.90
CA SER A 113 -7.30 7.53 9.38
C SER A 113 -5.98 7.33 8.60
N ARG A 114 -6.00 6.50 7.55
CA ARG A 114 -4.86 6.29 6.65
C ARG A 114 -4.42 7.63 6.03
N PRO A 115 -3.10 7.87 5.87
CA PRO A 115 -2.59 9.12 5.30
C PRO A 115 -3.00 9.26 3.83
N SER A 116 -3.07 10.49 3.34
CA SER A 116 -3.20 10.79 1.92
C SER A 116 -1.90 10.55 1.14
N ALA A 117 -2.01 10.48 -0.19
CA ALA A 117 -0.84 10.45 -1.07
C ALA A 117 0.04 11.69 -0.92
N GLU A 118 -0.55 12.87 -0.65
CA GLU A 118 0.18 14.11 -0.41
C GLU A 118 1.00 14.04 0.89
N GLU A 119 0.40 13.55 1.98
CA GLU A 119 1.12 13.31 3.23
C GLU A 119 2.27 12.32 3.06
N ALA A 120 2.05 11.25 2.29
CA ALA A 120 3.07 10.25 1.97
C ALA A 120 4.23 10.84 1.15
N CYS A 121 3.94 11.62 0.12
CA CYS A 121 4.97 12.34 -0.63
C CYS A 121 5.74 13.31 0.26
N GLY A 122 5.04 14.05 1.13
CA GLY A 122 5.67 14.97 2.08
C GLY A 122 6.58 14.26 3.07
N PHE A 123 6.14 13.10 3.58
CA PHE A 123 6.94 12.24 4.45
C PHE A 123 8.21 11.77 3.75
N LEU A 124 8.09 11.11 2.59
CA LEU A 124 9.23 10.58 1.84
C LEU A 124 10.25 11.67 1.46
N ARG A 125 9.78 12.84 1.02
CA ARG A 125 10.68 13.97 0.68
C ARG A 125 11.49 14.43 1.88
N ARG A 126 10.90 14.47 3.08
CA ARG A 126 11.65 14.84 4.28
C ARG A 126 12.67 13.77 4.62
N SER A 127 12.27 12.50 4.67
CA SER A 127 13.15 11.39 5.02
C SER A 127 14.36 11.32 4.08
N LEU A 128 14.16 11.38 2.76
CA LEU A 128 15.26 11.32 1.78
C LEU A 128 16.20 12.54 1.83
N ASN A 129 15.71 13.71 2.24
CA ASN A 129 16.52 14.92 2.38
C ASN A 129 17.20 15.02 3.76
N SER A 130 16.86 14.13 4.70
CA SER A 130 17.43 14.12 6.06
C SER A 130 18.74 13.32 6.15
N ASP A 131 19.05 12.52 5.12
CA ASP A 131 20.25 11.68 5.02
C ASP A 131 21.43 12.40 4.29
N CYS A 132 21.45 13.74 4.27
CA CYS A 132 22.54 14.59 3.75
C CYS A 132 23.14 15.51 4.81
#